data_AF-A0A1F5KHG3-F1
#
_entry.id   AF-A0A1F5KHG3-F1
#
_cell.length_a   1.000
_cell.length_b   1.000
_cell.length_c   1.000
_cell.angle_alpha   90.00
_cell.angle_beta   90.00
_cell.angle_gamma   90.00
#
_symmetry.space_group_name_H-M   'P 1'
#
loop_
_entity.id
_entity.type
_entity.pdbx_description
1 polymer ?
#
loop_
_entity_poly.entity_id
_entity_poly.type
_entity_poly.pdbx_seq_one_letter_code
_entity_poly.pdbx_strand_id
1 'polypeptide(L)'
;MATGLIWLKSSYGKFASGNFVQNLGGTLEKFASKNPYPWEKSFLNQVALPNASFLGTLVLWGEAFAALALTLVSLSLLLKVKTPDFARIILVLGLLVGVILNLIFFLAAGWTSPSTESVNLIMLAIQAIAVVSILRQKA
;
A
#
# COMPACT_ATOMS: atom_id res chain seq x y z
N MET A 1 8.90 0.59 10.64
CA MET A 1 7.95 1.31 11.52
C MET A 1 7.30 2.53 10.85
N ALA A 2 8.05 3.53 10.37
CA ALA A 2 7.47 4.77 9.83
C ALA A 2 6.41 4.55 8.72
N THR A 3 6.72 3.71 7.72
CA THR A 3 5.77 3.35 6.65
C THR A 3 4.52 2.63 7.19
N GLY A 4 4.66 1.83 8.25
CA GLY A 4 3.53 1.19 8.92
C GLY A 4 2.57 2.20 9.57
N LEU A 5 3.10 3.26 10.19
CA LEU A 5 2.28 4.33 10.79
C LEU A 5 1.54 5.15 9.73
N ILE A 6 2.17 5.38 8.57
CA ILE A 6 1.51 6.05 7.43
C ILE A 6 0.34 5.18 6.93
N TRP A 7 0.57 3.89 6.73
CA TRP A 7 -0.49 2.95 6.36
C TRP A 7 -1.60 2.89 7.40
N LEU A 8 -1.26 2.89 8.70
CA LEU A 8 -2.23 2.83 9.78
C LEU A 8 -3.14 4.06 9.77
N LYS A 9 -2.58 5.25 9.58
CA LYS A 9 -3.37 6.49 9.44
C LYS A 9 -4.28 6.43 8.21
N SER A 10 -3.78 5.95 7.08
CA SER A 10 -4.57 5.78 5.85
C SER A 10 -5.72 4.81 6.04
N SER A 11 -5.42 3.59 6.50
CA SER A 11 -6.42 2.52 6.68
C SER A 11 -7.46 2.91 7.72
N TYR A 12 -7.05 3.50 8.84
CA TYR A 12 -7.97 3.99 9.86
C TYR A 12 -8.95 5.02 9.29
N GLY A 13 -8.45 6.01 8.53
CA GLY A 13 -9.30 7.00 7.88
C GLY A 13 -10.34 6.38 6.94
N LYS A 14 -9.93 5.35 6.18
CA LYS A 14 -10.84 4.63 5.27
C LYS A 14 -11.91 3.83 6.01
N PHE A 15 -11.54 3.10 7.06
CA PHE A 15 -12.53 2.39 7.88
C PHE A 15 -13.48 3.35 8.60
N ALA A 16 -12.94 4.41 9.22
CA ALA A 16 -13.73 5.40 9.96
C ALA A 16 -14.72 6.14 9.05
N SER A 17 -14.38 6.35 7.78
CA SER A 17 -15.30 6.97 6.81
C SER A 17 -16.49 6.09 6.42
N GLY A 18 -16.37 4.76 6.51
CA GLY A 18 -17.40 3.80 6.11
C GLY A 18 -17.74 3.76 4.62
N ASN A 19 -17.22 4.69 3.81
CA ASN A 19 -17.65 4.89 2.42
C ASN A 19 -16.52 4.73 1.39
N PHE A 20 -15.30 4.37 1.81
CA PHE A 20 -14.14 4.25 0.91
C PHE A 20 -14.42 3.34 -0.30
N VAL A 21 -14.98 2.15 -0.08
CA VAL A 21 -15.24 1.17 -1.16
C VAL A 21 -16.27 1.71 -2.16
N GLN A 22 -17.32 2.37 -1.66
CA GLN A 22 -18.38 2.97 -2.48
C GLN A 22 -17.85 4.14 -3.32
N ASN A 23 -16.93 4.92 -2.75
CA ASN A 23 -16.37 6.11 -3.38
C ASN A 23 -15.14 5.84 -4.25
N LEU A 24 -14.65 4.59 -4.30
CA LEU A 24 -13.44 4.26 -5.06
C LEU A 24 -13.64 4.49 -6.57
N GLY A 25 -14.83 4.22 -7.11
CA GLY A 25 -15.13 4.41 -8.53
C GLY A 25 -14.80 5.82 -9.01
N GLY A 26 -15.34 6.86 -8.35
CA GLY A 26 -15.04 8.25 -8.70
C GLY A 26 -13.56 8.62 -8.52
N THR A 27 -12.84 7.97 -7.59
CA THR A 27 -11.40 8.14 -7.44
C THR A 27 -10.64 7.56 -8.65
N LEU A 28 -11.03 6.37 -9.11
CA LEU A 28 -10.45 5.72 -10.28
C LEU A 28 -10.75 6.50 -11.58
N GLU A 29 -11.95 7.07 -11.73
CA GLU A 29 -12.30 7.96 -12.85
C GLU A 29 -11.37 9.18 -12.89
N LYS A 30 -11.18 9.81 -11.72
CA LYS A 30 -10.24 10.92 -11.59
C LYS A 30 -8.82 10.49 -11.98
N PHE A 31 -8.36 9.34 -11.51
CA PHE A 31 -7.05 8.80 -11.87
C PHE A 31 -6.92 8.53 -13.36
N ALA A 32 -7.95 7.99 -14.02
CA ALA A 32 -7.93 7.74 -15.45
C ALA A 32 -7.92 9.03 -16.30
N SER A 33 -8.58 10.09 -15.83
CA SER A 33 -8.86 11.30 -16.63
C SER A 33 -7.62 11.97 -17.26
N LYS A 34 -6.51 12.08 -16.52
CA LYS A 34 -5.27 12.74 -16.99
C LYS A 34 -4.01 11.92 -16.72
N ASN A 35 -4.14 10.61 -16.52
CA ASN A 35 -2.97 9.75 -16.33
C ASN A 35 -2.01 9.82 -17.54
N PRO A 36 -0.70 10.01 -17.34
CA PRO A 36 0.25 10.13 -18.44
C PRO A 36 0.51 8.79 -19.16
N TYR A 37 0.18 7.65 -18.54
CA TYR A 37 0.46 6.32 -19.08
C TYR A 37 -0.78 5.75 -19.82
N PRO A 38 -0.74 5.59 -21.15
CA PRO A 38 -1.92 5.12 -21.90
C PRO A 38 -2.38 3.71 -21.51
N TRP A 39 -1.45 2.82 -21.20
CA TRP A 39 -1.76 1.45 -20.78
C TRP A 39 -2.43 1.42 -19.39
N GLU A 40 -2.00 2.28 -18.46
CA GLU A 40 -2.61 2.41 -17.14
C GLU A 40 -4.01 3.01 -17.26
N LYS A 41 -4.22 4.01 -18.14
CA LYS A 41 -5.57 4.50 -18.48
C LYS A 41 -6.47 3.38 -18.97
N SER A 42 -5.97 2.54 -19.87
CA SER A 42 -6.72 1.41 -20.40
C SER A 42 -7.08 0.43 -19.28
N PHE A 43 -6.13 0.09 -18.43
CA PHE A 43 -6.35 -0.77 -17.26
C PHE A 43 -7.39 -0.18 -16.29
N LEU A 44 -7.26 1.11 -15.95
CA LEU A 44 -8.18 1.79 -15.06
C LEU A 44 -9.61 1.78 -15.62
N ASN A 45 -9.79 2.07 -16.90
CA ASN A 45 -11.11 2.12 -17.54
C ASN A 45 -11.73 0.74 -17.79
N GLN A 46 -10.94 -0.24 -18.22
CA GLN A 46 -11.46 -1.53 -18.68
C GLN A 46 -11.49 -2.60 -17.59
N VAL A 47 -10.63 -2.47 -16.56
CA VAL A 47 -10.49 -3.47 -15.50
C VAL A 47 -10.82 -2.87 -14.15
N ALA A 48 -10.18 -1.76 -13.77
CA ALA A 48 -10.31 -1.27 -12.40
C ALA A 48 -11.70 -0.68 -12.10
N LEU A 49 -12.21 0.17 -12.97
CA LEU A 49 -13.51 0.83 -12.81
C LEU A 49 -14.69 -0.16 -12.76
N PRO A 50 -14.82 -1.13 -13.68
CA PRO A 50 -15.87 -2.14 -13.60
C PRO A 50 -15.82 -2.99 -12.32
N ASN A 51 -14.64 -3.12 -11.70
CA ASN A 51 -14.40 -3.93 -10.51
C ASN A 51 -14.14 -3.07 -9.26
N ALA A 52 -14.55 -1.80 -9.25
CA ALA A 52 -14.17 -0.83 -8.22
C ALA A 52 -14.50 -1.30 -6.79
N SER A 53 -15.69 -1.87 -6.55
CA SER A 53 -16.06 -2.35 -5.21
C SER A 53 -15.18 -3.51 -4.71
N PHE A 54 -14.81 -4.42 -5.61
CA PHE A 54 -13.93 -5.54 -5.28
C PHE A 54 -12.51 -5.06 -4.99
N LEU A 55 -11.95 -4.24 -5.89
CA LEU A 55 -10.62 -3.65 -5.70
C LEU A 55 -10.57 -2.73 -4.48
N GLY A 56 -11.64 -2.00 -4.19
CA GLY A 56 -11.75 -1.15 -3.00
C GLY A 56 -11.67 -1.95 -1.72
N THR A 57 -12.34 -3.10 -1.69
CA THR A 57 -12.24 -4.04 -0.57
C THR A 57 -10.80 -4.56 -0.42
N LEU A 58 -10.16 -4.96 -1.52
CA LEU A 58 -8.78 -5.44 -1.49
C LEU A 58 -7.79 -4.37 -1.03
N VAL A 59 -7.92 -3.14 -1.52
CA VAL A 59 -7.09 -2.01 -1.11
C VAL A 59 -7.30 -1.70 0.36
N LEU A 60 -8.55 -1.63 0.83
CA LEU A 60 -8.87 -1.33 2.23
C LEU A 60 -8.21 -2.34 3.19
N TRP A 61 -8.38 -3.63 2.91
CA TRP A 61 -7.81 -4.69 3.74
C TRP A 61 -6.31 -4.86 3.55
N GLY A 62 -5.80 -4.67 2.33
CA GLY A 62 -4.37 -4.71 2.05
C GLY A 62 -3.60 -3.62 2.80
N GLU A 63 -4.14 -2.40 2.83
CA GLU A 63 -3.56 -1.30 3.61
C GLU A 63 -3.60 -1.60 5.11
N ALA A 64 -4.71 -2.13 5.61
CA ALA A 64 -4.85 -2.49 7.02
C ALA A 64 -3.86 -3.58 7.43
N PHE A 65 -3.71 -4.61 6.60
CA PHE A 65 -2.75 -5.67 6.82
C PHE A 65 -1.31 -5.14 6.81
N ALA A 66 -0.93 -4.34 5.80
CA ALA A 66 0.38 -3.71 5.76
C ALA A 66 0.62 -2.80 6.98
N ALA A 67 -0.37 -2.01 7.38
CA ALA A 67 -0.31 -1.15 8.56
C ALA A 67 0.03 -1.94 9.83
N LEU A 68 -0.73 -3.01 10.10
CA LEU A 68 -0.57 -3.82 11.31
C LEU A 68 0.73 -4.61 11.28
N ALA A 69 1.03 -5.29 10.17
CA ALA A 69 2.25 -6.09 10.01
C ALA A 69 3.51 -5.21 10.18
N LEU A 70 3.56 -4.06 9.48
CA LEU A 70 4.71 -3.18 9.52
C LEU A 70 4.84 -2.44 10.86
N THR A 71 3.74 -2.06 11.51
CA THR A 71 3.78 -1.33 12.78
C THR A 71 4.08 -2.27 13.93
N LEU A 72 3.26 -3.32 14.13
CA LEU A 72 3.35 -4.18 15.29
C LEU A 72 4.65 -4.99 15.29
N VAL A 73 5.00 -5.63 14.16
CA VAL A 73 6.22 -6.44 14.11
C VAL A 73 7.47 -5.57 14.24
N SER A 74 7.52 -4.41 13.57
CA SER A 74 8.66 -3.50 13.74
C SER A 74 8.78 -2.99 15.17
N LEU A 75 7.66 -2.67 15.82
CA LEU A 75 7.64 -2.19 17.21
C LEU A 75 8.10 -3.27 18.18
N SER A 76 7.62 -4.51 18.02
CA SER A 76 8.08 -5.63 18.84
C SER A 76 9.58 -5.88 18.69
N LEU A 77 10.12 -5.77 17.47
CA LEU A 77 11.56 -5.88 17.23
C LEU A 77 12.35 -4.73 17.88
N LEU A 78 11.85 -3.49 17.78
CA LEU A 78 12.46 -2.31 18.40
C LEU A 78 12.51 -2.43 19.92
N LEU A 79 11.42 -2.92 20.53
CA LEU A 79 11.31 -3.14 21.97
C LEU A 79 11.96 -4.44 22.45
N LYS A 80 12.59 -5.21 21.55
CA LYS A 80 13.21 -6.52 21.82
C LYS A 80 12.25 -7.51 22.50
N VAL A 81 10.96 -7.40 22.21
CA VAL A 81 9.94 -8.35 22.68
C VAL A 81 10.13 -9.66 21.93
N LYS A 82 10.04 -10.79 22.64
CA LYS A 82 10.10 -12.11 22.02
C LYS A 82 8.97 -12.25 21.01
N THR A 83 9.31 -12.36 19.73
CA THR A 83 8.35 -12.56 18.64
C THR A 83 8.38 -14.02 18.18
N PRO A 84 7.24 -14.58 17.75
CA PRO A 84 7.23 -15.93 17.20
C PRO A 84 7.95 -15.96 15.84
N ASP A 85 8.47 -17.13 15.45
CA ASP A 85 9.26 -17.27 14.21
C ASP A 85 8.50 -16.83 12.94
N PHE A 86 7.18 -17.00 12.93
CA PHE A 86 6.33 -16.58 11.81
C PHE A 86 6.17 -15.06 11.71
N ALA A 87 6.50 -14.27 12.74
CA ALA A 87 6.39 -12.81 12.71
C ALA A 87 7.25 -12.19 11.61
N ARG A 88 8.42 -12.79 11.32
CA ARG A 88 9.27 -12.36 10.20
C ARG A 88 8.60 -12.58 8.84
N ILE A 89 7.84 -13.68 8.69
CA ILE A 89 7.08 -13.95 7.47
C ILE A 89 5.98 -12.90 7.30
N ILE A 90 5.23 -12.60 8.37
CA ILE A 90 4.21 -11.55 8.38
C ILE A 90 4.80 -10.19 8.00
N LEU A 91 5.97 -9.83 8.55
CA LEU A 91 6.66 -8.59 8.21
C LEU A 91 7.01 -8.53 6.72
N VAL A 92 7.57 -9.61 6.17
CA VAL A 92 7.91 -9.68 4.73
C VAL A 92 6.65 -9.56 3.87
N LEU A 93 5.56 -10.25 4.22
CA LEU A 93 4.28 -10.14 3.49
C LEU A 93 3.72 -8.71 3.55
N GLY A 94 3.74 -8.07 4.73
CA GLY A 94 3.30 -6.69 4.88
C GLY A 94 4.15 -5.70 4.07
N LEU A 95 5.46 -5.94 3.98
CA LEU A 95 6.35 -5.15 3.12
C LEU A 95 6.01 -5.35 1.64
N LEU A 96 5.78 -6.59 1.20
CA LEU A 96 5.43 -6.89 -0.19
C LEU A 96 4.09 -6.28 -0.60
N VAL A 97 3.07 -6.37 0.25
CA VAL A 97 1.78 -5.67 0.03
C VAL A 97 1.99 -4.17 -0.09
N GLY A 98 2.81 -3.59 0.80
CA GLY A 98 3.17 -2.17 0.72
C GLY A 98 3.86 -1.80 -0.59
N VAL A 99 4.82 -2.61 -1.07
CA VAL A 99 5.51 -2.38 -2.35
C VAL A 99 4.49 -2.38 -3.50
N ILE A 100 3.62 -3.38 -3.55
CA ILE A 100 2.60 -3.52 -4.59
C ILE A 100 1.65 -2.31 -4.59
N LEU A 101 1.14 -1.92 -3.41
CA LEU A 101 0.23 -0.79 -3.28
C LEU A 101 0.88 0.53 -3.68
N ASN A 102 2.10 0.82 -3.22
CA ASN A 102 2.81 2.04 -3.62
C ASN A 102 3.10 2.07 -5.12
N LEU A 103 3.40 0.92 -5.73
CA LEU A 103 3.60 0.85 -7.18
C LEU A 103 2.31 1.18 -7.93
N ILE A 104 1.20 0.55 -7.55
CA ILE A 104 -0.12 0.81 -8.15
C ILE A 104 -0.52 2.28 -7.96
N PHE A 105 -0.34 2.83 -6.75
CA PHE A 105 -0.70 4.23 -6.48
C PHE A 105 0.21 5.23 -7.17
N PHE A 106 1.50 4.93 -7.33
CA PHE A 106 2.39 5.72 -8.16
C PHE A 106 1.91 5.78 -9.61
N LEU A 107 1.60 4.61 -10.20
CA LEU A 107 1.16 4.52 -11.59
C LEU A 107 -0.20 5.19 -11.81
N ALA A 108 -1.16 4.95 -10.92
CA ALA A 108 -2.52 5.46 -11.04
C ALA A 108 -2.62 6.97 -10.68
N ALA A 109 -1.93 7.40 -9.63
CA ALA A 109 -2.16 8.69 -8.97
C ALA A 109 -0.90 9.57 -8.82
N GLY A 110 0.31 9.07 -9.12
CA GLY A 110 1.55 9.84 -8.96
C GLY A 110 1.54 11.18 -9.69
N TRP A 111 0.95 11.20 -10.89
CA TRP A 111 0.82 12.43 -11.70
C TRP A 111 -0.07 13.52 -11.08
N THR A 112 -0.86 13.21 -10.04
CA THR A 112 -1.83 14.16 -9.46
C THR A 112 -1.16 15.27 -8.64
N SER A 113 0.01 15.00 -8.06
CA SER A 113 0.86 16.01 -7.42
C SER A 113 2.28 15.49 -7.20
N PRO A 114 3.31 16.37 -7.19
CA PRO A 114 4.68 15.97 -6.87
C PRO A 114 4.82 15.29 -5.50
N SER A 115 3.97 15.68 -4.53
CA SER A 115 3.94 15.06 -3.21
C SER A 115 3.41 13.62 -3.25
N THR A 116 2.37 13.34 -4.03
CA THR A 116 1.81 11.99 -4.20
C THR A 116 2.82 11.09 -4.88
N GLU A 117 3.48 11.59 -5.92
CA GLU A 117 4.56 10.88 -6.59
C GLU A 117 5.70 10.52 -5.63
N SER A 118 6.23 11.53 -4.94
CA SER A 118 7.40 11.38 -4.06
C SER A 118 7.14 10.44 -2.89
N VAL A 119 5.97 10.53 -2.26
CA VAL A 119 5.61 9.66 -1.13
C VAL A 119 5.53 8.21 -1.57
N ASN A 120 4.85 7.91 -2.69
CA ASN A 120 4.76 6.54 -3.19
C ASN A 120 6.14 5.97 -3.56
N LEU A 121 6.99 6.75 -4.23
CA LEU A 121 8.35 6.32 -4.59
C LEU A 121 9.23 6.05 -3.35
N ILE A 122 9.23 6.95 -2.38
CA ILE A 122 10.03 6.79 -1.16
C ILE A 122 9.55 5.58 -0.36
N MET A 123 8.23 5.42 -0.19
CA MET A 123 7.67 4.28 0.53
C MET A 123 7.96 2.97 -0.19
N LEU A 124 7.82 2.93 -1.52
CA LEU A 124 8.18 1.78 -2.36
C LEU A 124 9.66 1.41 -2.17
N ALA A 125 10.57 2.38 -2.27
CA ALA A 125 12.01 2.15 -2.13
C ALA A 125 12.36 1.61 -0.73
N ILE A 126 11.85 2.25 0.33
CA ILE A 126 12.08 1.82 1.71
C ILE A 126 11.61 0.37 1.91
N GLN A 127 10.41 0.04 1.43
CA GLN A 127 9.83 -1.28 1.62
C GLN A 127 10.57 -2.34 0.79
N ALA A 128 10.92 -2.05 -0.46
CA ALA A 128 11.69 -2.96 -1.32
C ALA A 128 13.08 -3.24 -0.73
N ILE A 129 13.80 -2.22 -0.27
CA ILE A 129 15.09 -2.37 0.39
C ILE A 129 14.95 -3.22 1.65
N ALA A 130 13.91 -3.00 2.46
CA ALA A 130 13.66 -3.77 3.66
C ALA A 130 13.38 -5.26 3.35
N VAL A 131 12.60 -5.58 2.31
CA VAL A 131 12.40 -6.97 1.86
C VAL A 131 13.75 -7.62 1.53
N VAL A 132 14.54 -6.99 0.66
CA VAL A 132 15.84 -7.52 0.23
C VAL A 132 16.78 -7.71 1.42
N SER A 133 16.84 -6.73 2.33
CA SER A 133 17.69 -6.77 3.52
C SER A 133 17.32 -7.93 4.44
N ILE A 134 16.03 -8.16 4.66
CA ILE A 134 15.54 -9.27 5.50
C ILE A 134 15.83 -10.61 4.82
N LEU A 135 15.67 -10.72 3.49
CA LEU A 135 15.95 -11.98 2.80
C LEU A 135 17.46 -12.31 2.78
N ARG A 136 18.32 -11.30 2.62
CA ARG A 136 19.78 -11.47 2.63
C ARG A 136 20.35 -11.87 3.99
N GLN A 137 19.74 -11.45 5.09
CA GLN A 137 20.16 -11.90 6.44
C GLN A 137 19.94 -13.41 6.70
N LYS A 138 19.30 -14.14 5.77
CA LYS A 138 19.16 -15.61 5.84
C LYS A 138 20.12 -16.37 4.91
N ALA A 139 20.95 -15.66 4.12
CA ALA A 139 22.00 -16.23 3.27
C ALA A 139 23.37 -15.99 3.90
#